data_AF-A0A2A4FSP1-F1
#
_entry.id   AF-A0A2A4FSP1-F1
#
_cell.length_a   1.000
_cell.length_b   1.000
_cell.length_c   1.000
_cell.angle_alpha   90.00
_cell.angle_beta   90.00
_cell.angle_gamma   90.00
#
_symmetry.space_group_name_H-M   'P 1'
#
loop_
_entity.id
_entity.type
_entity.pdbx_description
1 polymer ?
#
loop_
_entity_poly.entity_id
_entity_poly.type
_entity_poly.pdbx_seq_one_letter_code
_entity_poly.pdbx_strand_id
1 'polypeptide(L)'
;MADAGCDLISTGSDVIQAICALTVTGFAIAGLNSWKNERRGNRRSDFAERTLTKLLEAQEHLRSVRLNVFWIGELAQVEADWLKADQRRQHDAKLELVHKRLHSKSELFAELDSLARQARAIAPKAEQPLKDMDEVIRKVNAAIVTLHGLNMVNDPDGELARMLREAYMQGPEATDPIVLEVRQIITRADAILRPLL
;
A
#
# COMPACT_ATOMS: atom_id res chain seq x y z
N MET A 1 -59.86 38.14 44.57
CA MET A 1 -58.47 38.19 45.10
C MET A 1 -58.07 36.78 45.53
N ALA A 2 -57.70 35.92 44.58
CA ALA A 2 -57.25 34.55 44.89
C ALA A 2 -56.36 33.91 43.80
N ASP A 3 -55.69 34.68 42.92
CA ASP A 3 -54.91 34.10 41.80
C ASP A 3 -53.39 34.24 41.91
N ALA A 4 -52.85 35.01 42.86
CA ALA A 4 -51.40 35.27 42.91
C ALA A 4 -50.54 34.07 43.37
N GLY A 5 -51.15 32.99 43.86
CA GLY A 5 -50.43 31.81 44.36
C GLY A 5 -50.06 30.78 43.27
N CYS A 6 -50.74 30.78 42.12
CA CYS A 6 -50.56 29.76 41.09
C CYS A 6 -49.36 30.06 40.16
N ASP A 7 -49.10 31.35 39.89
CA ASP A 7 -48.04 31.79 38.97
C ASP A 7 -46.61 31.58 39.50
N LEU A 8 -46.44 31.53 40.83
CA LEU A 8 -45.14 31.29 41.47
C LEU A 8 -44.71 29.81 41.40
N ILE A 9 -45.66 28.88 41.31
CA ILE A 9 -45.37 27.45 41.18
C ILE A 9 -45.06 27.09 39.72
N SER A 10 -45.69 27.75 38.74
CA SER A 10 -45.37 27.51 37.32
C SER A 10 -43.96 28.01 36.96
N THR A 11 -43.58 29.20 37.44
CA THR A 11 -42.23 29.76 37.19
C THR A 11 -41.11 28.90 37.77
N GLY A 12 -41.30 28.28 38.94
CA GLY A 12 -40.31 27.36 39.52
C GLY A 12 -40.12 26.09 38.71
N SER A 13 -41.21 25.50 38.21
CA SER A 13 -41.17 24.31 37.35
C SER A 13 -40.45 24.59 36.02
N ASP A 14 -40.71 25.75 35.41
CA ASP A 14 -40.12 26.11 34.12
C ASP A 14 -38.60 26.28 34.20
N VAL A 15 -38.09 26.85 35.30
CA VAL A 15 -36.64 27.00 35.53
C VAL A 15 -35.96 25.63 35.70
N ILE A 16 -36.57 24.72 36.47
CA ILE A 16 -36.02 23.37 36.65
C ILE A 16 -36.02 22.61 35.32
N GLN A 17 -37.10 22.70 34.55
CA GLN A 17 -37.18 22.08 33.22
C GLN A 17 -36.13 22.66 32.27
N ALA A 18 -35.89 23.96 32.28
CA ALA A 18 -34.85 24.60 31.48
C ALA A 18 -33.45 24.10 31.86
N ILE A 19 -33.14 23.99 33.15
CA ILE A 19 -31.84 23.46 33.62
C ILE A 19 -31.67 22.00 33.20
N CYS A 20 -32.71 21.16 33.35
CA CYS A 20 -32.70 19.78 32.90
C CYS A 20 -32.53 19.67 31.37
N ALA A 21 -33.20 20.52 30.60
CA ALA A 21 -33.05 20.53 29.14
C ALA A 21 -31.62 20.94 28.73
N LEU A 22 -31.03 21.92 29.41
CA LEU A 22 -29.65 22.36 29.17
C LEU A 22 -28.64 21.27 29.53
N THR A 23 -28.81 20.57 30.65
CA THR A 23 -27.89 19.51 31.06
C THR A 23 -27.96 18.31 30.13
N VAL A 24 -29.18 17.85 29.77
CA VAL A 24 -29.38 16.77 28.79
C VAL A 24 -28.77 17.13 27.43
N THR A 25 -28.98 18.37 26.97
CA THR A 25 -28.37 18.87 25.73
C THR A 25 -26.85 18.89 25.81
N GLY A 26 -26.29 19.32 26.95
CA GLY A 26 -24.84 19.30 27.21
C GLY A 26 -24.25 17.89 27.13
N PHE A 27 -24.88 16.92 27.79
CA PHE A 27 -24.46 15.51 27.71
C PHE A 27 -24.58 14.94 26.30
N ALA A 28 -25.65 15.28 25.56
CA ALA A 28 -25.82 14.84 24.18
C ALA A 28 -24.70 15.37 23.26
N ILE A 29 -24.31 16.64 23.40
CA ILE A 29 -23.21 17.24 22.64
C ILE A 29 -21.87 16.58 23.00
N ALA A 30 -21.61 16.37 24.31
CA ALA A 30 -20.40 15.70 24.77
C ALA A 30 -20.30 14.26 24.24
N GLY A 31 -21.39 13.50 24.30
CA GLY A 31 -21.47 12.14 23.75
C GLY A 31 -21.23 12.10 22.24
N LEU A 32 -21.85 13.02 21.49
CA LEU A 32 -21.65 13.12 20.04
C LEU A 32 -20.20 13.45 19.67
N ASN A 33 -19.56 14.34 20.42
CA ASN A 33 -18.15 14.69 20.20
C ASN A 33 -17.21 13.53 20.53
N SER A 34 -17.46 12.82 21.64
CA SER A 34 -16.70 11.62 22.00
C SER A 34 -16.77 10.56 20.89
N TRP A 35 -17.99 10.27 20.42
CA TRP A 35 -18.22 9.32 19.34
C TRP A 35 -17.56 9.72 18.01
N LYS A 36 -17.58 11.02 17.67
CA LYS A 36 -16.87 11.53 16.48
C LYS A 36 -15.36 11.34 16.60
N ASN A 37 -14.79 11.57 17.78
CA ASN A 37 -13.36 11.42 18.02
C ASN A 37 -12.94 9.94 17.96
N GLU A 38 -13.71 9.06 18.59
CA GLU A 38 -13.49 7.61 18.54
C GLU A 38 -13.54 7.10 17.09
N ARG A 39 -14.55 7.48 16.32
CA ARG A 39 -14.64 7.11 14.89
C ARG A 39 -13.47 7.63 14.05
N ARG A 40 -12.93 8.81 14.37
CA ARG A 40 -11.74 9.33 13.67
C ARG A 40 -10.48 8.55 14.06
N GLY A 41 -10.36 8.16 15.33
CA GLY A 41 -9.27 7.30 15.81
C GLY A 41 -9.28 5.96 15.10
N ASN A 42 -10.41 5.26 15.13
CA ASN A 42 -10.54 3.93 14.50
C ASN A 42 -10.23 4.00 12.99
N ARG A 43 -10.76 4.99 12.27
CA ARG A 43 -10.45 5.17 10.84
C ARG A 43 -8.96 5.42 10.56
N ARG A 44 -8.25 6.08 11.46
CA ARG A 44 -6.81 6.35 11.31
C ARG A 44 -5.99 5.08 11.57
N SER A 45 -6.35 4.33 12.61
CA SER A 45 -5.73 3.05 12.95
C SER A 45 -5.95 2.02 11.84
N ASP A 46 -7.19 1.83 11.39
CA ASP A 46 -7.54 0.95 10.26
C ASP A 46 -6.76 1.32 8.98
N PHE A 47 -6.66 2.61 8.68
CA PHE A 47 -5.87 3.10 7.55
C PHE A 47 -4.38 2.76 7.70
N ALA A 48 -3.81 2.97 8.88
CA ALA A 48 -2.41 2.68 9.15
C ALA A 48 -2.09 1.18 9.04
N GLU A 49 -2.90 0.31 9.64
CA GLU A 49 -2.73 -1.15 9.56
C GLU A 49 -2.83 -1.64 8.11
N ARG A 50 -3.86 -1.20 7.38
CA ARG A 50 -4.05 -1.59 5.99
C ARG A 50 -2.89 -1.11 5.12
N THR A 51 -2.41 0.11 5.34
CA THR A 51 -1.31 0.68 4.55
C THR A 51 0.00 -0.06 4.79
N LEU A 52 0.36 -0.34 6.04
CA LEU A 52 1.57 -1.09 6.37
C LEU A 52 1.51 -2.52 5.84
N THR A 53 0.36 -3.18 5.99
CA THR A 53 0.15 -4.53 5.45
C THR A 53 0.37 -4.56 3.93
N LYS A 54 -0.19 -3.60 3.19
CA LYS A 54 -0.05 -3.53 1.73
C LYS A 54 1.37 -3.21 1.28
N LEU A 55 2.10 -2.38 2.02
CA LEU A 55 3.51 -2.12 1.75
C LEU A 55 4.38 -3.36 1.96
N LEU A 56 4.11 -4.14 3.01
CA LEU A 56 4.79 -5.41 3.28
C LEU A 56 4.45 -6.47 2.22
N GLU A 57 3.18 -6.58 1.82
CA GLU A 57 2.75 -7.43 0.71
C GLU A 57 3.49 -7.06 -0.60
N ALA A 58 3.63 -5.77 -0.88
CA ALA A 58 4.35 -5.30 -2.07
C ALA A 58 5.85 -5.61 -2.00
N GLN A 59 6.48 -5.47 -0.84
CA GLN A 59 7.86 -5.90 -0.63
C GLN A 59 8.04 -7.38 -0.89
N GLU A 60 7.18 -8.24 -0.34
CA GLU A 60 7.28 -9.67 -0.55
C GLU A 60 7.04 -10.03 -2.01
N HIS A 61 6.09 -9.36 -2.67
CA HIS A 61 5.85 -9.55 -4.09
C HIS A 61 7.06 -9.15 -4.93
N LEU A 62 7.65 -7.98 -4.71
CA LEU A 62 8.87 -7.53 -5.38
C LEU A 62 10.03 -8.50 -5.12
N ARG A 63 10.17 -9.01 -3.89
CA ARG A 63 11.15 -10.04 -3.57
C ARG A 63 10.92 -11.30 -4.40
N SER A 64 9.67 -11.76 -4.50
CA SER A 64 9.31 -12.96 -5.26
C SER A 64 9.59 -12.82 -6.77
N VAL A 65 9.36 -11.64 -7.34
CA VAL A 65 9.66 -11.33 -8.74
C VAL A 65 11.16 -11.40 -9.00
N ARG A 66 11.97 -11.00 -8.01
CA ARG A 66 13.44 -11.00 -8.08
C ARG A 66 14.10 -12.31 -7.73
N LEU A 67 13.36 -13.29 -7.20
CA LEU A 67 13.91 -14.62 -6.95
C LEU A 67 14.17 -15.32 -8.30
N ASN A 68 15.44 -15.62 -8.57
CA ASN A 68 15.90 -16.43 -9.70
C ASN A 68 15.61 -17.94 -9.47
N VAL A 69 14.45 -18.24 -8.89
CA VAL A 69 13.95 -19.59 -8.66
C VAL A 69 12.72 -19.76 -9.53
N PHE A 70 12.80 -20.70 -10.45
CA PHE A 70 11.74 -21.00 -11.40
C PHE A 70 11.37 -22.48 -11.26
N TRP A 71 10.08 -22.74 -11.08
CA TRP A 71 9.59 -24.11 -11.13
C TRP A 71 9.44 -24.52 -12.59
N ILE A 72 9.84 -25.75 -12.92
CA ILE A 72 9.73 -26.28 -14.30
C ILE A 72 8.28 -26.16 -14.81
N GLY A 73 7.29 -26.36 -13.94
CA GLY A 73 5.88 -26.21 -14.28
C GLY A 73 5.47 -24.78 -14.65
N GLU A 74 6.11 -23.76 -14.09
CA GLU A 74 5.87 -22.35 -14.48
C GLU A 74 6.50 -22.04 -15.84
N LEU A 75 7.71 -22.57 -16.08
CA LEU A 75 8.41 -22.40 -17.35
C LEU A 75 7.70 -23.10 -18.50
N ALA A 76 7.09 -24.25 -18.25
CA ALA A 76 6.27 -24.98 -19.21
C ALA A 76 5.00 -24.23 -19.65
N GLN A 77 4.51 -23.26 -18.85
CA GLN A 77 3.39 -22.39 -19.25
C GLN A 77 3.80 -21.32 -20.27
N VAL A 78 5.10 -21.10 -20.45
CA VAL A 78 5.66 -20.10 -21.33
C VAL A 78 6.33 -20.75 -22.54
N GLU A 79 7.14 -21.79 -22.32
CA GLU A 79 7.81 -22.58 -23.35
C GLU A 79 7.51 -24.08 -23.12
N ALA A 80 6.65 -24.66 -23.97
CA ALA A 80 6.17 -26.04 -23.82
C ALA A 80 7.30 -27.10 -23.82
N ASP A 81 8.38 -26.84 -24.56
CA ASP A 81 9.56 -27.71 -24.67
C ASP A 81 10.80 -27.08 -24.00
N TRP A 82 10.63 -26.45 -22.83
CA TRP A 82 11.68 -25.72 -22.09
C TRP A 82 13.04 -26.44 -22.02
N LEU A 83 13.04 -27.75 -21.74
CA LEU A 83 14.28 -28.55 -21.61
C LEU A 83 15.04 -28.74 -22.93
N LYS A 84 14.35 -28.61 -24.07
CA LYS A 84 14.91 -28.72 -25.42
C LYS A 84 15.11 -27.36 -26.07
N ALA A 85 14.57 -26.30 -25.48
CA ALA A 85 14.77 -24.95 -25.94
C ALA A 85 16.26 -24.58 -25.85
N ASP A 86 16.72 -23.83 -26.85
CA ASP A 86 18.06 -23.24 -26.81
C ASP A 86 18.17 -22.20 -25.68
N GLN A 87 19.39 -21.79 -25.35
CA GLN A 87 19.65 -20.84 -24.26
C GLN A 87 18.89 -19.52 -24.43
N ARG A 88 18.65 -19.07 -25.67
CA ARG A 88 17.93 -17.81 -25.94
C ARG A 88 16.46 -17.96 -25.59
N ARG A 89 15.78 -18.99 -26.10
CA ARG A 89 14.38 -19.26 -25.77
C ARG A 89 14.18 -19.53 -24.28
N GLN A 90 15.13 -20.23 -23.65
CA GLN A 90 15.11 -20.38 -22.21
C GLN A 90 15.17 -19.02 -21.48
N HIS A 91 16.07 -18.16 -21.91
CA HIS A 91 16.17 -16.84 -21.32
C HIS A 91 14.89 -16.00 -21.50
N ASP A 92 14.30 -16.01 -22.70
CA ASP A 92 13.08 -15.28 -23.02
C ASP A 92 11.90 -15.77 -22.16
N ALA A 93 11.74 -17.08 -22.00
CA ALA A 93 10.70 -17.63 -21.15
C ALA A 93 10.88 -17.30 -19.66
N LYS A 94 12.12 -17.18 -19.16
CA LYS A 94 12.37 -16.67 -17.79
C LYS A 94 11.95 -15.22 -17.63
N LEU A 95 12.30 -14.35 -18.57
CA LEU A 95 11.92 -12.94 -18.52
C LEU A 95 10.40 -12.75 -18.63
N GLU A 96 9.74 -13.50 -19.51
CA GLU A 96 8.29 -13.46 -19.63
C GLU A 96 7.63 -13.95 -18.34
N LEU A 97 8.17 -14.98 -17.69
CA LEU A 97 7.68 -15.45 -16.40
C LEU A 97 7.83 -14.38 -15.30
N VAL A 98 8.97 -13.70 -15.25
CA VAL A 98 9.21 -12.56 -14.34
C VAL A 98 8.20 -11.44 -14.58
N HIS A 99 7.94 -11.10 -15.85
CA HIS A 99 6.93 -10.12 -16.24
C HIS A 99 5.53 -10.54 -15.80
N LYS A 100 5.14 -11.81 -16.04
CA LYS A 100 3.88 -12.39 -15.58
C LYS A 100 3.75 -12.34 -14.06
N ARG A 101 4.80 -12.69 -13.32
CA ARG A 101 4.83 -12.60 -11.85
C ARG A 101 4.61 -11.16 -11.40
N LEU A 102 5.30 -10.19 -11.98
CA LEU A 102 5.09 -8.78 -11.60
C LEU A 102 3.63 -8.36 -11.79
N HIS A 103 3.03 -8.70 -12.93
CA HIS A 103 1.65 -8.35 -13.26
C HIS A 103 0.57 -9.17 -12.54
N SER A 104 0.92 -10.32 -11.94
CA SER A 104 -0.04 -11.16 -11.19
C SER A 104 -0.67 -10.47 -9.98
N LYS A 105 -0.11 -9.33 -9.54
CA LYS A 105 -0.60 -8.51 -8.43
C LYS A 105 -0.94 -7.08 -8.86
N SER A 106 -1.42 -6.87 -10.08
CA SER A 106 -1.88 -5.55 -10.54
C SER A 106 -2.92 -4.91 -9.59
N GLU A 107 -3.79 -5.71 -8.99
CA GLU A 107 -4.77 -5.27 -7.98
C GLU A 107 -4.08 -4.67 -6.74
N LEU A 108 -3.00 -5.26 -6.25
CA LEU A 108 -2.22 -4.74 -5.11
C LEU A 108 -1.68 -3.34 -5.40
N PHE A 109 -1.20 -3.11 -6.63
CA PHE A 109 -0.68 -1.81 -7.03
C PHE A 109 -1.79 -0.76 -7.16
N ALA A 110 -2.96 -1.14 -7.68
CA ALA A 110 -4.14 -0.27 -7.69
C ALA A 110 -4.61 0.07 -6.27
N GLU A 111 -4.53 -0.87 -5.33
CA GLU A 111 -4.82 -0.63 -3.93
C GLU A 111 -3.84 0.35 -3.28
N LEU A 112 -2.53 0.23 -3.57
CA LEU A 112 -1.52 1.17 -3.08
C LEU A 112 -1.75 2.60 -3.58
N ASP A 113 -2.11 2.77 -4.86
CA ASP A 113 -2.47 4.09 -5.41
C ASP A 113 -3.73 4.66 -4.73
N SER A 114 -4.75 3.82 -4.51
CA SER A 114 -5.95 4.22 -3.77
C SER A 114 -5.61 4.67 -2.34
N LEU A 115 -4.72 3.94 -1.66
CA LEU A 115 -4.23 4.30 -0.32
C LEU A 115 -3.43 5.62 -0.35
N ALA A 116 -2.63 5.87 -1.40
CA ALA A 116 -1.90 7.14 -1.54
C ALA A 116 -2.87 8.33 -1.64
N ARG A 117 -3.98 8.16 -2.37
CA ARG A 117 -5.06 9.17 -2.44
C ARG A 117 -5.76 9.37 -1.09
N GLN A 118 -6.02 8.29 -0.35
CA GLN A 118 -6.61 8.37 0.99
C GLN A 118 -5.65 9.01 2.01
N ALA A 119 -4.34 8.78 1.87
CA ALA A 119 -3.30 9.36 2.72
C ALA A 119 -3.39 10.90 2.73
N ARG A 120 -3.70 11.54 1.60
CA ARG A 120 -3.89 13.00 1.52
C ARG A 120 -4.91 13.54 2.53
N ALA A 121 -5.95 12.78 2.82
CA ALA A 121 -7.01 13.19 3.73
C ALA A 121 -6.72 12.79 5.19
N ILE A 122 -6.11 11.60 5.38
CA ILE A 122 -5.98 10.99 6.71
C ILE A 122 -4.61 11.27 7.33
N ALA A 123 -3.54 11.08 6.57
CA ALA A 123 -2.15 11.17 7.00
C ALA A 123 -1.27 11.69 5.84
N PRO A 124 -1.26 13.00 5.55
CA PRO A 124 -0.62 13.54 4.34
C PRO A 124 0.86 13.15 4.18
N LYS A 125 1.58 12.99 5.30
CA LYS A 125 2.98 12.55 5.30
C LYS A 125 3.17 11.13 4.77
N ALA A 126 2.16 10.25 4.89
CA ALA A 126 2.21 8.88 4.42
C ALA A 126 2.01 8.75 2.89
N GLU A 127 1.60 9.81 2.20
CA GLU A 127 1.47 9.80 0.74
C GLU A 127 2.82 9.57 0.06
N GLN A 128 3.89 10.20 0.57
CA GLN A 128 5.19 10.14 -0.09
C GLN A 128 5.79 8.73 -0.11
N PRO A 129 5.85 7.97 1.02
CA PRO A 129 6.29 6.57 0.97
C PRO A 129 5.49 5.69 0.00
N LEU A 130 4.18 5.93 -0.15
CA LEU A 130 3.35 5.17 -1.09
C LEU A 130 3.69 5.49 -2.55
N LYS A 131 3.95 6.76 -2.86
CA LYS A 131 4.44 7.18 -4.19
C LYS A 131 5.84 6.65 -4.48
N ASP A 132 6.72 6.66 -3.49
CA ASP A 132 8.07 6.11 -3.62
C ASP A 132 8.00 4.60 -3.93
N MET A 133 7.08 3.86 -3.29
CA MET A 133 6.84 2.44 -3.61
C MET A 133 6.35 2.25 -5.05
N ASP A 134 5.39 3.05 -5.51
CA ASP A 134 4.93 3.02 -6.91
C ASP A 134 6.06 3.32 -7.90
N GLU A 135 6.93 4.27 -7.59
CA GLU A 135 8.10 4.58 -8.41
C GLU A 135 9.05 3.38 -8.51
N VAL A 136 9.32 2.69 -7.40
CA VAL A 136 10.13 1.46 -7.41
C VAL A 136 9.49 0.39 -8.30
N ILE A 137 8.18 0.16 -8.18
CA ILE A 137 7.46 -0.80 -9.01
C ILE A 137 7.58 -0.44 -10.50
N ARG A 138 7.41 0.84 -10.84
CA ARG A 138 7.58 1.33 -12.22
C ARG A 138 9.01 1.17 -12.73
N LYS A 139 10.03 1.43 -11.91
CA LYS A 139 11.45 1.20 -12.24
C LYS A 139 11.70 -0.28 -12.55
N VAL A 140 11.19 -1.19 -11.70
CA VAL A 140 11.30 -2.64 -11.92
C VAL A 140 10.59 -3.06 -13.21
N ASN A 141 9.38 -2.57 -13.44
CA ASN A 141 8.64 -2.86 -14.66
C ASN A 141 9.38 -2.35 -15.91
N ALA A 142 9.87 -1.12 -15.88
CA ALA A 142 10.64 -0.53 -16.97
C ALA A 142 11.89 -1.37 -17.28
N ALA A 143 12.62 -1.80 -16.25
CA ALA A 143 13.79 -2.66 -16.42
C ALA A 143 13.44 -4.01 -17.08
N ILE A 144 12.33 -4.65 -16.68
CA ILE A 144 11.86 -5.91 -17.29
C ILE A 144 11.47 -5.68 -18.75
N VAL A 145 10.73 -4.61 -19.06
CA VAL A 145 10.32 -4.27 -20.43
C VAL A 145 11.54 -3.96 -21.30
N THR A 146 12.52 -3.22 -20.79
CA THR A 146 13.77 -2.94 -21.51
C THR A 146 14.54 -4.23 -21.78
N LEU A 147 14.67 -5.13 -20.80
CA LEU A 147 15.30 -6.44 -20.97
C LEU A 147 14.59 -7.28 -22.04
N HIS A 148 13.26 -7.29 -22.02
CA HIS A 148 12.46 -8.00 -23.02
C HIS A 148 12.64 -7.39 -24.42
N GLY A 149 12.67 -6.05 -24.52
CA GLY A 149 12.90 -5.33 -25.77
C GLY A 149 14.31 -5.52 -26.33
N LEU A 150 15.35 -5.52 -25.49
CA LEU A 150 16.74 -5.75 -25.92
C LEU A 150 16.93 -7.17 -26.47
N ASN A 151 16.30 -8.19 -25.88
CA ASN A 151 16.35 -9.56 -26.42
C ASN A 151 15.67 -9.71 -27.79
N MET A 152 14.67 -8.87 -28.07
CA MET A 152 13.97 -8.83 -29.34
C MET A 152 14.81 -8.17 -30.44
N VAL A 153 15.71 -7.24 -30.08
CA VAL A 153 16.60 -6.52 -31.00
C VAL A 153 17.98 -7.20 -31.07
N ASN A 154 18.03 -8.43 -31.58
CA ASN A 154 19.16 -9.19 -32.17
C ASN A 154 20.59 -9.14 -31.55
N ASP A 155 20.86 -8.46 -30.45
CA ASP A 155 22.13 -8.49 -29.73
C ASP A 155 21.90 -8.91 -28.27
N PRO A 156 21.44 -10.15 -28.05
CA PRO A 156 21.27 -10.66 -26.69
C PRO A 156 22.59 -10.57 -25.93
N ASP A 157 23.73 -10.82 -26.57
CA ASP A 157 25.06 -10.82 -25.94
C ASP A 157 25.71 -9.43 -25.85
N GLY A 158 24.99 -8.39 -26.25
CA GLY A 158 25.42 -7.01 -26.12
C GLY A 158 25.74 -6.67 -24.67
N GLU A 159 26.79 -5.87 -24.49
CA GLU A 159 27.33 -5.52 -23.17
C GLU A 159 26.25 -4.97 -22.22
N LEU A 160 25.34 -4.15 -22.74
CA LEU A 160 24.21 -3.58 -22.00
C LEU A 160 23.22 -4.65 -21.52
N ALA A 161 22.83 -5.60 -22.40
CA ALA A 161 21.93 -6.69 -22.04
C ALA A 161 22.58 -7.63 -21.02
N ARG A 162 23.90 -7.85 -21.12
CA ARG A 162 24.66 -8.67 -20.16
C ARG A 162 24.75 -8.00 -18.79
N MET A 163 25.05 -6.70 -18.74
CA MET A 163 25.09 -5.92 -17.50
C MET A 163 23.72 -5.86 -16.81
N LEU A 164 22.65 -5.61 -17.56
CA LEU A 164 21.30 -5.57 -17.01
C LEU A 164 20.85 -6.95 -16.52
N ARG A 165 21.24 -8.02 -17.21
CA ARG A 165 21.02 -9.40 -16.76
C ARG A 165 21.75 -9.71 -15.47
N GLU A 166 23.04 -9.41 -15.37
CA GLU A 166 23.82 -9.66 -14.15
C GLU A 166 23.24 -8.88 -12.97
N ALA A 167 22.89 -7.61 -13.17
CA ALA A 167 22.27 -6.79 -12.14
C ALA A 167 20.90 -7.32 -11.68
N TYR A 168 20.13 -7.93 -12.59
CA TYR A 168 18.82 -8.49 -12.27
C TYR A 168 18.91 -9.90 -11.65
N MET A 169 19.84 -10.73 -12.13
CA MET A 169 19.95 -12.17 -11.82
C MET A 169 20.82 -12.50 -10.61
N GLN A 170 21.59 -11.55 -10.07
CA GLN A 170 22.35 -11.73 -8.82
C GLN A 170 21.47 -12.04 -7.59
N GLY A 171 20.15 -12.02 -7.73
CA GLY A 171 19.21 -12.41 -6.68
C GLY A 171 19.10 -11.37 -5.57
N PRO A 172 18.21 -11.58 -4.60
CA PRO A 172 18.00 -10.65 -3.49
C PRO A 172 19.12 -10.82 -2.44
N GLU A 173 20.34 -10.42 -2.78
CA GLU A 173 21.39 -10.25 -1.78
C GLU A 173 21.12 -9.02 -0.91
N ALA A 174 21.73 -8.97 0.28
CA ALA A 174 21.59 -7.83 1.20
C ALA A 174 22.06 -6.48 0.61
N THR A 175 22.75 -6.52 -0.53
CA THR A 175 23.32 -5.41 -1.30
C THR A 175 22.43 -4.95 -2.46
N ASP A 176 21.28 -5.58 -2.70
CA ASP A 176 20.37 -5.16 -3.78
C ASP A 176 19.79 -3.76 -3.52
N PRO A 177 20.06 -2.76 -4.40
CA PRO A 177 19.62 -1.39 -4.20
C PRO A 177 18.09 -1.26 -4.09
N ILE A 178 17.31 -2.08 -4.79
CA ILE A 178 15.84 -2.02 -4.72
C ILE A 178 15.35 -2.56 -3.39
N VAL A 179 15.92 -3.66 -2.88
CA VAL A 179 15.56 -4.18 -1.54
C VAL A 179 15.87 -3.16 -0.45
N LEU A 180 16.99 -2.44 -0.57
CA LEU A 180 17.35 -1.36 0.34
C LEU A 180 16.37 -0.17 0.23
N GLU A 181 16.04 0.27 -0.99
CA GLU A 181 15.09 1.36 -1.26
C GLU A 181 13.70 1.02 -0.70
N VAL A 182 13.19 -0.19 -0.97
CA VAL A 182 11.91 -0.70 -0.42
C VAL A 182 11.93 -0.73 1.11
N ARG A 183 13.03 -1.21 1.72
CA ARG A 183 13.15 -1.24 3.19
C ARG A 183 13.14 0.18 3.78
N GLN A 184 13.81 1.13 3.14
CA GLN A 184 13.81 2.53 3.55
C GLN A 184 12.41 3.16 3.42
N ILE A 185 11.68 2.85 2.35
CA ILE A 185 10.29 3.29 2.16
C ILE A 185 9.41 2.75 3.30
N ILE A 186 9.50 1.46 3.59
CA ILE A 186 8.70 0.83 4.66
C ILE A 186 9.06 1.39 6.03
N THR A 187 10.34 1.59 6.31
CA THR A 187 10.79 2.19 7.58
C THR A 187 10.24 3.61 7.76
N ARG A 188 10.25 4.42 6.69
CA ARG A 188 9.66 5.76 6.70
C ARG A 188 8.14 5.71 6.88
N ALA A 189 7.46 4.78 6.21
CA ALA A 189 6.02 4.59 6.36
C ALA A 189 5.66 4.15 7.80
N ASP A 190 6.38 3.20 8.39
CA ASP A 190 6.17 2.74 9.77
C ASP A 190 6.33 3.90 10.75
N ALA A 191 7.40 4.69 10.63
CA ALA A 191 7.61 5.85 11.50
C ALA A 191 6.46 6.88 11.45
N ILE A 192 5.76 7.00 10.31
CA ILE A 192 4.64 7.92 10.11
C ILE A 192 3.32 7.32 10.58
N LEU A 193 3.09 6.04 10.32
CA LEU A 193 1.81 5.36 10.52
C LEU A 193 1.67 4.77 11.91
N ARG A 194 2.77 4.39 12.56
CA ARG A 194 2.75 3.75 13.88
C ARG A 194 2.14 4.61 15.00
N PRO A 195 2.28 5.94 15.02
CA PRO A 195 1.56 6.78 15.98
C PRO A 195 0.04 6.89 15.74
N LEU A 196 -0.46 6.37 14.61
CA LEU A 196 -1.89 6.34 14.28
C LEU A 196 -2.56 5.02 14.68
N LEU A 197 -1.76 4.01 15.00
CA LEU A 197 -2.19 2.72 15.55
C LEU A 197 -2.51 2.87 17.04
#